data_AF-A0A9P1P7V8-F1
#
_entry.id   AF-A0A9P1P7V8-F1
#
_cell.length_a   1.000
_cell.length_b   1.000
_cell.length_c   1.000
_cell.angle_alpha   90.00
_cell.angle_beta   90.00
_cell.angle_gamma   90.00
#
_symmetry.space_group_name_H-M   'P 1'
#
loop_
_entity.id
_entity.type
_entity.pdbx_description
1 polymer ?
#
loop_
_entity_poly.entity_id
_entity_poly.type
_entity_poly.pdbx_seq_one_letter_code
_entity_poly.pdbx_strand_id
1 'polypeptide(L)'
;MKIKKIVLGILIFIMFLSIVDNKKEMSNKYNLDYKIKMCFVNELKKNKKYNWSRYDSDIWVDSYKIIGIKRIDNNTFNVNAEISMINRLGENIKKNEELIISIK
;
A
#
# COMPACT_ATOMS: atom_id res chain seq x y z
N MET A 1 -44.52 29.45 -0.32
CA MET A 1 -44.24 28.03 0.06
C MET A 1 -43.50 27.20 -0.99
N LYS A 2 -43.59 27.49 -2.30
CA LYS A 2 -42.97 26.65 -3.37
C LYS A 2 -41.43 26.72 -3.42
N ILE A 3 -40.84 27.90 -3.23
CA ILE A 3 -39.37 28.10 -3.26
C ILE A 3 -38.65 27.32 -2.15
N LYS A 4 -39.22 27.26 -0.94
CA LYS A 4 -38.62 26.50 0.18
C LYS A 4 -38.49 25.01 -0.12
N LYS A 5 -39.41 24.43 -0.91
CA LYS A 5 -39.37 23.02 -1.33
C LYS A 5 -38.27 22.77 -2.39
N ILE A 6 -38.06 23.73 -3.30
CA ILE A 6 -37.01 23.65 -4.34
C ILE A 6 -35.61 23.72 -3.70
N VAL A 7 -35.41 24.66 -2.77
CA VAL A 7 -34.13 24.81 -2.05
C VAL A 7 -33.79 23.55 -1.24
N LEU A 8 -34.79 22.94 -0.59
CA LEU A 8 -34.60 21.68 0.15
C LEU A 8 -34.21 20.52 -0.77
N GLY A 9 -34.81 20.43 -1.97
CA GLY A 9 -34.45 19.42 -2.96
C GLY A 9 -33.01 19.54 -3.46
N ILE A 10 -32.53 20.77 -3.68
CA ILE A 10 -31.14 21.02 -4.10
C ILE A 10 -30.16 20.64 -2.98
N LEU A 11 -30.47 20.95 -1.72
CA LEU A 11 -29.65 20.57 -0.56
C LEU A 11 -29.49 19.05 -0.43
N ILE A 12 -30.59 18.30 -0.59
CA ILE A 12 -30.56 16.83 -0.54
C ILE A 12 -29.71 16.27 -1.70
N PHE A 13 -29.83 16.85 -2.89
CA PHE A 13 -29.06 16.43 -4.05
C PHE A 13 -27.55 16.67 -3.87
N ILE A 14 -27.16 17.82 -3.32
CA ILE A 14 -25.74 18.11 -3.01
C ILE A 14 -25.19 17.14 -1.96
N MET A 15 -25.93 16.86 -0.89
CA MET A 15 -25.51 15.84 0.10
C MET A 15 -25.31 14.47 -0.55
N PHE A 16 -26.18 14.09 -1.49
CA PHE A 16 -26.08 12.81 -2.17
C PHE A 16 -24.81 12.74 -3.05
N LEU A 17 -24.49 13.81 -3.79
CA LEU A 17 -23.26 13.89 -4.58
C LEU A 17 -22.01 13.78 -3.70
N SER A 18 -21.96 14.52 -2.58
CA SER A 18 -20.84 14.46 -1.64
C SER A 18 -20.62 13.07 -1.03
N ILE A 19 -21.68 12.28 -0.82
CA ILE A 19 -21.57 10.90 -0.34
C ILE A 19 -20.99 9.98 -1.43
N VAL A 20 -21.43 10.15 -2.67
CA VAL A 20 -20.94 9.36 -3.81
C VAL A 20 -19.45 9.63 -4.07
N ASP A 21 -19.04 10.91 -4.05
CA ASP A 21 -17.65 11.30 -4.25
C ASP A 21 -16.72 10.75 -3.15
N ASN A 22 -17.13 10.85 -1.88
CA ASN A 22 -16.38 10.26 -0.76
C ASN A 22 -16.22 8.73 -0.90
N LYS A 23 -17.27 8.01 -1.31
CA LYS A 23 -17.18 6.56 -1.54
C LYS A 23 -16.16 6.23 -2.64
N LYS A 24 -16.13 7.04 -3.71
CA LYS A 24 -15.22 6.86 -4.84
C LYS A 24 -13.76 7.12 -4.44
N GLU A 25 -13.50 8.18 -3.67
CA GLU A 25 -12.15 8.46 -3.14
C GLU A 25 -11.64 7.36 -2.22
N MET A 26 -12.49 6.89 -1.32
CA MET A 26 -12.14 5.82 -0.39
C MET A 26 -11.83 4.51 -1.14
N SER A 27 -12.66 4.15 -2.13
CA SER A 27 -12.41 3.02 -3.03
C SER A 27 -11.10 3.15 -3.80
N ASN A 28 -10.79 4.34 -4.32
CA ASN A 28 -9.55 4.61 -5.05
C ASN A 28 -8.32 4.51 -4.15
N LYS A 29 -8.42 4.99 -2.90
CA LYS A 29 -7.34 4.87 -1.91
C LYS A 29 -7.03 3.42 -1.58
N TYR A 30 -8.06 2.58 -1.38
CA TYR A 30 -7.88 1.15 -1.14
C TYR A 30 -7.24 0.44 -2.34
N ASN A 31 -7.66 0.79 -3.56
CA ASN A 31 -7.07 0.25 -4.78
C ASN A 31 -5.60 0.65 -4.93
N LEU A 32 -5.25 1.90 -4.61
CA LEU A 32 -3.88 2.39 -4.66
C LEU A 32 -2.98 1.70 -3.61
N ASP A 33 -3.43 1.60 -2.35
CA ASP A 33 -2.67 0.92 -1.29
C ASP A 33 -2.40 -0.55 -1.63
N TYR A 34 -3.39 -1.24 -2.20
CA TYR A 34 -3.22 -2.60 -2.71
C TYR A 34 -2.18 -2.68 -3.83
N LYS A 35 -2.24 -1.77 -4.81
CA LYS A 35 -1.25 -1.70 -5.90
C LYS A 35 0.17 -1.44 -5.40
N ILE A 36 0.33 -0.53 -4.43
CA ILE A 36 1.61 -0.24 -3.76
C ILE A 36 2.17 -1.52 -3.13
N LYS A 37 1.34 -2.22 -2.34
CA LYS A 37 1.74 -3.48 -1.69
C LYS A 37 2.17 -4.54 -2.69
N MET A 38 1.41 -4.73 -3.77
CA MET A 38 1.75 -5.68 -4.83
C MET A 38 3.06 -5.34 -5.53
N CYS A 39 3.26 -4.07 -5.91
CA CYS A 39 4.52 -3.63 -6.50
C CYS A 39 5.71 -3.81 -5.55
N PHE A 40 5.55 -3.48 -4.27
CA PHE A 40 6.57 -3.71 -3.25
C PHE A 40 6.99 -5.18 -3.16
N VAL A 41 6.04 -6.10 -3.05
CA VAL A 41 6.34 -7.54 -2.96
C VAL A 41 7.08 -8.02 -4.21
N ASN A 42 6.66 -7.56 -5.39
CA ASN A 42 7.30 -7.95 -6.64
C ASN A 42 8.74 -7.45 -6.73
N GLU A 43 9.00 -6.20 -6.34
CA GLU A 43 10.37 -5.66 -6.32
C GLU A 43 11.24 -6.36 -5.26
N LEU A 44 10.68 -6.63 -4.08
CA LEU A 44 11.40 -7.36 -3.03
C LEU A 44 11.75 -8.80 -3.44
N LYS A 45 10.87 -9.49 -4.17
CA LYS A 45 11.13 -10.84 -4.71
C LYS A 45 12.17 -10.88 -5.82
N LYS A 46 12.24 -9.84 -6.66
CA LYS A 46 13.25 -9.73 -7.72
C LYS A 46 14.63 -9.35 -7.19
N ASN A 47 14.69 -8.77 -6.00
CA ASN A 47 15.93 -8.30 -5.42
C ASN A 47 16.80 -9.49 -4.98
N LYS A 48 17.90 -9.70 -5.72
CA LYS A 48 18.86 -10.80 -5.51
C LYS A 48 19.51 -10.83 -4.11
N LYS A 49 19.42 -9.74 -3.35
CA LYS A 49 19.90 -9.67 -1.95
C LYS A 49 19.06 -10.55 -1.02
N TYR A 50 17.79 -10.79 -1.35
CA TYR A 50 16.86 -11.52 -0.50
C TYR A 50 16.53 -12.86 -1.13
N ASN A 51 16.91 -13.93 -0.43
CA ASN A 51 16.48 -15.27 -0.78
C ASN A 51 15.15 -15.57 -0.10
N TRP A 52 14.21 -16.14 -0.83
CA TRP A 52 12.88 -16.49 -0.31
C TRP A 52 12.73 -18.01 -0.09
N SER A 53 13.74 -18.78 -0.49
CA SER A 53 13.81 -20.22 -0.32
C SER A 53 14.87 -20.55 0.72
N ARG A 54 14.45 -21.32 1.73
CA ARG A 54 15.34 -21.85 2.77
C ARG A 54 16.42 -22.78 2.20
N TYR A 55 16.09 -23.56 1.17
CA TYR A 55 17.01 -24.56 0.62
C TYR A 55 18.12 -23.93 -0.23
N ASP A 56 17.85 -22.75 -0.78
CA ASP A 56 18.76 -22.07 -1.70
C ASP A 56 19.68 -21.06 -1.00
N SER A 57 19.61 -20.94 0.33
CA SER A 57 20.33 -19.89 1.06
C SER A 57 20.68 -20.19 2.52
N ASP A 58 21.70 -19.50 3.04
CA ASP A 58 22.05 -19.51 4.46
C ASP A 58 21.09 -18.64 5.31
N ILE A 59 20.52 -17.61 4.68
CA ILE A 59 19.57 -16.67 5.28
C ILE A 59 18.46 -16.45 4.26
N TRP A 60 17.21 -16.65 4.68
CA TRP A 60 16.04 -16.45 3.84
C TRP A 60 15.02 -15.51 4.51
N VAL A 61 14.18 -14.88 3.71
CA VAL A 61 13.06 -14.07 4.15
C VAL A 61 11.97 -14.98 4.69
N ASP A 62 11.57 -14.74 5.93
CA ASP A 62 10.42 -15.39 6.56
C ASP A 62 9.16 -14.54 6.35
N SER A 63 9.24 -13.26 6.67
CA SER A 63 8.10 -12.35 6.59
C SER A 63 8.53 -10.90 6.38
N TYR A 64 7.59 -10.05 5.99
CA TYR A 64 7.80 -8.62 5.84
C TYR A 64 6.62 -7.83 6.40
N LYS A 65 6.88 -6.60 6.85
CA LYS A 65 5.88 -5.67 7.35
C LYS A 65 6.17 -4.27 6.82
N ILE A 66 5.28 -3.73 6.01
CA ILE A 66 5.35 -2.33 5.57
C ILE A 66 5.01 -1.44 6.77
N ILE A 67 5.95 -0.56 7.11
CA ILE A 67 5.83 0.37 8.25
C ILE A 67 5.27 1.71 7.77
N GLY A 68 5.71 2.16 6.59
CA GLY A 68 5.34 3.45 6.05
C GLY A 68 5.42 3.50 4.53
N ILE A 69 4.55 4.33 3.95
CA ILE A 69 4.50 4.61 2.52
C ILE A 69 4.52 6.13 2.36
N LYS A 70 5.55 6.64 1.70
CA LYS A 70 5.69 8.06 1.39
C LYS A 70 5.61 8.26 -0.11
N ARG A 71 4.66 9.07 -0.58
CA ARG A 71 4.55 9.45 -1.99
C ARG A 71 5.72 10.36 -2.38
N ILE A 72 6.38 10.03 -3.48
CA ILE A 72 7.42 10.88 -4.10
C ILE A 72 6.80 11.68 -5.24
N ASP A 73 6.10 11.00 -6.15
CA ASP A 73 5.40 11.62 -7.29
C ASP A 73 4.03 10.96 -7.54
N ASN A 74 3.40 11.16 -8.70
CA ASN A 74 2.09 10.59 -8.98
C ASN A 74 2.04 9.05 -8.96
N ASN A 75 3.15 8.40 -9.32
CA ASN A 75 3.22 6.95 -9.53
C ASN A 75 4.34 6.29 -8.72
N THR A 76 5.21 7.07 -8.08
CA THR A 76 6.39 6.59 -7.36
C THR A 76 6.25 6.82 -5.86
N PHE A 77 6.59 5.79 -5.09
CA PHE A 77 6.45 5.75 -3.65
C PHE A 77 7.74 5.21 -3.02
N ASN A 78 8.19 5.83 -1.93
CA ASN A 78 9.17 5.24 -1.02
C ASN A 78 8.41 4.39 0.01
N VAL A 79 8.67 3.10 0.02
CA VAL A 79 8.07 2.15 0.97
C VAL A 79 9.15 1.71 1.95
N ASN A 80 8.93 2.03 3.22
CA ASN A 80 9.75 1.57 4.32
C ASN A 80 9.12 0.31 4.92
N ALA A 81 9.91 -0.76 5.00
CA ALA A 81 9.46 -2.05 5.51
C ALA A 81 10.49 -2.70 6.44
N GLU A 82 9.97 -3.38 7.46
CA GLU A 82 10.73 -4.34 8.27
C GLU A 82 10.69 -5.70 7.56
N ILE A 83 11.85 -6.28 7.30
CA ILE A 83 12.00 -7.62 6.75
C ILE A 83 12.53 -8.51 7.87
N SER A 84 11.78 -9.57 8.16
CA SER A 84 12.20 -10.64 9.07
C SER A 84 12.82 -11.75 8.24
N MET A 85 14.06 -12.09 8.57
CA MET A 85 14.81 -13.17 7.96
C MET A 85 15.16 -14.21 9.00
N ILE A 86 15.36 -15.46 8.58
CA ILE A 86 15.79 -16.55 9.43
C ILE A 86 17.09 -17.11 8.85
N ASN A 87 18.09 -17.33 9.71
CA ASN A 87 19.32 -18.00 9.29
C ASN A 87 19.20 -19.54 9.42
N ARG A 88 20.19 -20.29 8.90
CA ARG A 88 20.19 -21.76 8.99
C ARG A 88 20.08 -22.33 10.40
N LEU A 89 20.48 -21.57 11.43
CA LEU A 89 20.37 -21.96 12.84
C LEU A 89 18.97 -21.72 13.43
N GLY A 90 18.07 -21.05 12.70
CA GLY A 90 16.72 -20.71 13.16
C GLY A 90 16.64 -19.36 13.89
N GLU A 91 17.70 -18.56 13.87
CA GLU A 91 17.73 -17.24 14.51
C GLU A 91 17.04 -16.18 13.65
N ASN A 92 16.25 -15.32 14.30
CA ASN A 92 15.54 -14.23 13.65
C ASN A 92 16.44 -13.00 13.49
N ILE A 93 16.54 -12.51 12.25
CA ILE A 93 17.25 -11.30 11.88
C ILE A 93 16.22 -10.31 11.35
N LYS A 94 16.08 -9.16 12.01
CA LYS A 94 15.20 -8.08 11.54
C LYS A 94 16.00 -7.00 10.85
N LYS A 95 15.48 -6.48 9.74
CA LYS A 95 16.12 -5.40 9.00
C LYS A 95 15.11 -4.43 8.43
N ASN A 96 15.33 -3.13 8.66
CA ASN A 96 14.56 -2.08 8.01
C ASN A 96 15.19 -1.73 6.67
N GLU A 97 14.37 -1.69 5.63
CA GLU A 97 14.78 -1.39 4.27
C GLU A 97 13.80 -0.40 3.64
N GLU A 98 14.34 0.47 2.81
CA GLU A 98 13.58 1.43 2.03
C GLU A 98 13.66 1.04 0.56
N LEU A 99 12.50 0.88 -0.07
CA LEU A 99 12.37 0.49 -1.46
C LEU A 99 11.54 1.54 -2.20
N ILE A 100 12.15 2.10 -3.24
CA ILE A 100 11.44 2.97 -4.19
C ILE A 100 10.70 2.07 -5.16
N ILE A 101 9.38 2.21 -5.21
CA ILE A 101 8.52 1.48 -6.13
C ILE A 101 7.78 2.44 -7.04
N SER A 102 7.54 2.01 -8.28
CA SER A 102 6.70 2.73 -9.23
C SER A 102 5.51 1.87 -9.64
N ILE A 103 4.32 2.44 -9.63
CA ILE A 103 3.08 1.83 -10.09
C ILE A 103 2.85 2.28 -11.53
N LYS A 104 2.73 1.32 -12.44
CA LYS A 104 2.36 1.58 -13.84
C LYS A 104 0.84 1.69 -13.99
#